data_AF-A0A1T4QJQ7-F1
#
_entry.id   AF-A0A1T4QJQ7-F1
#
_cell.length_a   1.000
_cell.length_b   1.000
_cell.length_c   1.000
_cell.angle_alpha   90.00
_cell.angle_beta   90.00
_cell.angle_gamma   90.00
#
_symmetry.space_group_name_H-M   'P 1'
#
loop_
_entity.id
_entity.type
_entity.pdbx_description
1 polymer ?
#
loop_
_entity_poly.entity_id
_entity_poly.type
_entity_poly.pdbx_seq_one_letter_code
_entity_poly.pdbx_strand_id
1 'polypeptide(L)'
;MAALIQAGLNPPSFQASLTVFNDLQAKRKPEVGNMRAVHLEDNLKVRFPGQDASFMAGVEIGMLATLMAMRPREFSRQIDTGNMEQARLLGLKMGYHVSEVEQVDRKEVRVTFRDRSLGPKLRVVSSQG
;
A
#
# COMPACT_ATOMS: atom_id res chain seq x y z
N MET A 1 48.36 -10.40 45.19
CA MET A 1 48.26 -11.42 44.14
C MET A 1 47.15 -11.03 43.19
N ALA A 2 47.49 -10.89 41.92
CA ALA A 2 46.66 -10.32 40.86
C ALA A 2 46.02 -11.43 40.00
N ALA A 3 44.76 -11.22 39.60
CA ALA A 3 44.10 -11.76 38.40
C ALA A 3 42.75 -11.01 38.26
N LEU A 4 42.65 -9.96 37.43
CA LEU A 4 42.20 -10.01 36.02
C LEU A 4 41.04 -10.98 35.78
N ILE A 5 39.83 -10.47 35.49
CA ILE A 5 39.05 -10.77 34.26
C ILE A 5 38.11 -9.58 33.97
N GLN A 6 38.43 -8.80 32.93
CA GLN A 6 37.49 -7.93 32.23
C GLN A 6 36.53 -8.80 31.42
N ALA A 7 35.24 -8.80 31.76
CA ALA A 7 34.21 -9.35 30.90
C ALA A 7 33.76 -8.26 29.91
N GLY A 8 34.41 -8.24 28.74
CA GLY A 8 33.96 -7.44 27.60
C GLY A 8 32.65 -8.02 27.06
N LEU A 9 31.56 -7.28 27.22
CA LEU A 9 30.32 -7.46 26.46
C LEU A 9 30.61 -7.10 25.01
N ASN A 10 30.94 -8.10 24.19
CA ASN A 10 31.03 -7.98 22.75
C ASN A 10 29.61 -8.22 22.18
N PRO A 11 28.97 -7.25 21.50
CA PRO A 11 27.71 -7.52 20.82
C PRO A 11 27.93 -8.55 19.70
N PRO A 12 27.02 -9.51 19.47
CA PRO A 12 27.17 -10.45 18.38
C PRO A 12 27.28 -9.69 17.07
N SER A 13 28.32 -10.00 16.31
CA SER A 13 28.59 -9.40 15.01
C SER A 13 27.37 -9.61 14.09
N PHE A 14 27.03 -8.57 13.34
CA PHE A 14 25.92 -8.53 12.37
C PHE A 14 25.93 -9.70 11.37
N GLN A 15 27.10 -10.35 11.20
CA GLN A 15 27.29 -11.53 10.37
C GLN A 15 26.66 -12.81 10.95
N ALA A 16 26.64 -13.01 12.26
CA ALA A 16 26.04 -14.20 12.88
C ALA A 16 24.51 -14.24 12.72
N SER A 17 23.88 -13.05 12.71
CA SER A 17 22.44 -12.91 12.47
C SER A 17 22.06 -13.17 11.00
N LEU A 18 22.99 -12.97 10.07
CA LEU A 18 22.77 -13.20 8.63
C LEU A 18 22.81 -14.70 8.29
N THR A 19 23.65 -15.48 8.97
CA THR A 19 23.77 -16.93 8.76
C THR A 19 22.54 -17.69 9.22
N VAL A 20 21.99 -17.35 10.40
CA VAL A 20 20.76 -17.99 10.91
C VAL A 20 19.56 -17.65 10.03
N PHE A 21 19.50 -16.43 9.49
CA PHE A 21 18.43 -16.04 8.56
C PHE A 21 18.54 -16.81 7.23
N ASN A 22 19.75 -16.98 6.69
CA ASN A 22 19.96 -17.73 5.45
C ASN A 22 19.67 -19.24 5.59
N ASP A 23 20.00 -19.85 6.73
CA ASP A 23 19.68 -21.27 6.99
C ASP A 23 18.18 -21.52 7.13
N LEU A 24 17.42 -20.54 7.62
CA LEU A 24 15.95 -20.61 7.65
C LEU A 24 15.32 -20.44 6.26
N GLN A 25 15.98 -19.73 5.34
CA GLN A 25 15.55 -19.63 3.94
C GLN A 25 15.84 -20.92 3.17
N ALA A 26 16.96 -21.60 3.45
CA ALA A 26 17.35 -22.83 2.77
C ALA A 26 16.42 -24.03 3.05
N LYS A 27 15.64 -24.01 4.14
CA LYS A 27 14.68 -25.06 4.49
C LYS A 27 13.27 -24.86 3.93
N ARG A 28 12.97 -23.73 3.31
CA ARG A 28 11.68 -23.53 2.65
C ARG A 28 11.76 -24.05 1.22
N LYS A 29 11.30 -25.30 1.06
CA LYS A 29 10.90 -25.86 -0.24
C LYS A 29 10.08 -24.78 -0.98
N PRO A 30 10.42 -24.40 -2.21
CA PRO A 30 9.65 -23.39 -2.93
C PRO A 30 8.29 -24.02 -3.26
N GLU A 31 7.30 -23.77 -2.41
CA GLU A 31 5.92 -23.93 -2.83
C GLU A 31 5.73 -22.97 -4.00
N VAL A 32 5.33 -23.53 -5.15
CA VAL A 32 5.05 -22.81 -6.37
C VAL A 32 3.82 -21.93 -6.09
N GLY A 33 4.07 -20.78 -5.46
CA GLY A 33 3.09 -19.75 -5.22
C GLY A 33 2.62 -19.22 -6.56
N ASN A 34 1.33 -19.38 -6.84
CA ASN A 34 0.72 -19.00 -8.10
C ASN A 34 1.15 -17.58 -8.52
N MET A 35 1.91 -17.50 -9.61
CA MET A 35 2.35 -16.23 -10.20
C MET A 35 1.14 -15.43 -10.66
N ARG A 36 0.87 -14.30 -10.00
CA ARG A 36 -0.12 -13.32 -10.46
C ARG A 36 0.59 -12.17 -11.19
N ALA A 37 -0.10 -11.54 -12.13
CA ALA A 37 0.45 -10.47 -12.96
C ALA A 37 -0.33 -9.18 -12.69
N VAL A 38 0.39 -8.06 -12.52
CA VAL A 38 -0.21 -6.72 -12.40
C VAL A 38 -0.18 -6.06 -13.78
N HIS A 39 -1.34 -5.67 -14.29
CA HIS A 39 -1.46 -4.94 -15.55
C HIS A 39 -1.39 -3.42 -15.26
N LEU A 40 -0.37 -2.76 -15.78
CA LEU A 40 -0.11 -1.34 -15.54
C LEU A 40 -0.53 -0.48 -16.76
N GLU A 41 -0.24 -0.95 -17.97
CA GLU A 41 -0.63 -0.36 -19.27
C GLU A 41 -0.68 -1.47 -20.35
N ASP A 42 -1.23 -1.15 -21.54
CA ASP A 42 -1.14 -2.02 -22.71
C ASP A 42 0.33 -2.31 -23.01
N ASN A 43 0.74 -3.56 -22.83
CA ASN A 43 2.09 -4.12 -23.02
C ASN A 43 3.13 -3.93 -21.89
N LEU A 44 2.79 -3.33 -20.74
CA LEU A 44 3.67 -3.33 -19.56
C LEU A 44 3.14 -4.24 -18.44
N LYS A 45 3.78 -5.41 -18.30
CA LYS A 45 3.53 -6.35 -17.20
C LYS A 45 4.72 -6.38 -16.26
N VAL A 46 4.53 -5.86 -15.04
CA VAL A 46 5.53 -5.98 -13.98
C VAL A 46 5.19 -7.23 -13.16
N ARG A 47 6.21 -8.08 -12.95
CA ARG A 47 6.10 -9.31 -12.17
C ARG A 47 6.87 -9.16 -10.87
N PHE A 48 6.19 -9.34 -9.75
CA PHE A 48 6.80 -9.41 -8.43
C PHE A 48 6.93 -10.87 -7.98
N PRO A 49 8.05 -11.31 -7.41
CA PRO A 49 8.14 -12.63 -6.79
C PRO A 49 7.37 -12.66 -5.46
N GLY A 50 6.63 -13.75 -5.17
CA GLY A 50 5.94 -13.92 -3.88
C GLY A 50 4.68 -13.05 -3.69
N GLN A 51 3.72 -13.12 -4.61
CA GLN A 51 2.50 -12.33 -4.57
C GLN A 51 1.35 -13.08 -3.88
N ASP A 52 1.10 -12.76 -2.61
CA ASP A 52 -0.15 -13.13 -1.95
C ASP A 52 -1.21 -12.01 -2.10
N ALA A 53 -2.42 -12.26 -1.59
CA ALA A 53 -3.52 -11.29 -1.67
C ALA A 53 -3.20 -9.99 -0.89
N SER A 54 -2.44 -10.07 0.19
CA SER A 54 -2.04 -8.91 1.00
C SER A 54 -1.03 -8.04 0.27
N PHE A 55 -0.11 -8.64 -0.48
CA PHE A 55 0.81 -7.92 -1.36
C PHE A 55 0.07 -7.13 -2.43
N MET A 56 -0.90 -7.76 -3.11
CA MET A 56 -1.68 -7.10 -4.15
C MET A 56 -2.45 -5.89 -3.60
N ALA A 57 -3.08 -6.04 -2.42
CA ALA A 57 -3.74 -4.93 -1.74
C ALA A 57 -2.76 -3.80 -1.41
N GLY A 58 -1.57 -4.13 -0.90
CA GLY A 58 -0.52 -3.15 -0.63
C GLY A 58 -0.06 -2.37 -1.87
N VAL A 59 0.12 -3.07 -2.99
CA VAL A 59 0.51 -2.45 -4.28
C VAL A 59 -0.58 -1.49 -4.76
N GLU A 60 -1.84 -1.92 -4.72
CA GLU A 60 -2.97 -1.09 -5.15
C GLU A 60 -3.05 0.22 -4.34
N ILE A 61 -2.96 0.14 -3.00
CA ILE A 61 -2.94 1.31 -2.13
C ILE A 61 -1.68 2.18 -2.37
N GLY A 62 -0.53 1.56 -2.62
CA GLY A 62 0.70 2.29 -2.96
C GLY A 62 0.60 3.06 -4.28
N MET A 63 -0.07 2.50 -5.29
CA MET A 63 -0.35 3.21 -6.54
C MET A 63 -1.28 4.41 -6.32
N LEU A 64 -2.31 4.28 -5.48
CA LEU A 64 -3.16 5.43 -5.11
C LEU A 64 -2.38 6.52 -4.40
N ALA A 65 -1.51 6.16 -3.45
CA ALA A 65 -0.66 7.11 -2.74
C ALA A 65 0.25 7.88 -3.72
N THR A 66 0.81 7.16 -4.70
CA THR A 66 1.64 7.74 -5.75
C THR A 66 0.85 8.72 -6.63
N LEU A 67 -0.37 8.35 -7.04
CA LEU A 67 -1.27 9.24 -7.79
C LEU A 67 -1.61 10.51 -7.02
N MET A 68 -1.94 10.41 -5.72
CA MET A 68 -2.22 11.57 -4.87
C MET A 68 -0.98 12.44 -4.64
N ALA A 69 0.22 11.85 -4.55
CA ALA A 69 1.46 12.59 -4.40
C ALA A 69 1.80 13.45 -5.63
N MET A 70 1.37 13.03 -6.82
CA MET A 70 1.46 13.85 -8.04
C MET A 70 0.49 15.04 -8.06
N ARG A 71 -0.39 15.15 -7.06
CA ARG A 71 -1.34 16.26 -6.87
C ARG A 71 -2.27 16.54 -8.08
N PRO A 72 -2.81 15.53 -8.81
CA PRO A 72 -3.85 15.79 -9.79
C PRO A 72 -5.10 16.33 -9.08
N ARG A 73 -5.82 17.24 -9.74
CA ARG A 73 -7.08 17.79 -9.19
C ARG A 73 -8.14 16.72 -8.98
N GLU A 74 -8.18 15.75 -9.87
CA GLU A 74 -9.10 14.63 -9.87
C GLU A 74 -8.45 13.44 -10.58
N PHE A 75 -8.75 12.22 -10.12
CA PHE A 75 -8.45 11.01 -10.87
C PHE A 75 -9.40 9.88 -10.48
N SER A 76 -9.59 8.93 -11.39
CA SER A 76 -10.38 7.72 -11.15
C SER A 76 -9.52 6.47 -11.31
N ARG A 77 -9.74 5.49 -10.44
CA ARG A 77 -9.09 4.17 -10.53
C ARG A 77 -10.05 3.06 -10.14
N GLN A 78 -9.90 1.91 -10.79
CA GLN A 78 -10.53 0.67 -10.36
C GLN A 78 -9.69 0.07 -9.25
N ILE A 79 -10.33 -0.33 -8.15
CA ILE A 79 -9.70 -0.96 -7.00
C ILE A 79 -10.55 -2.11 -6.47
N ASP A 80 -9.94 -3.03 -5.71
CA ASP A 80 -10.66 -4.09 -5.03
C ASP A 80 -11.57 -3.52 -3.94
N THR A 81 -12.80 -4.04 -3.83
CA THR A 81 -13.79 -3.60 -2.84
C THR A 81 -13.29 -3.75 -1.41
N GLY A 82 -12.45 -4.75 -1.13
CA GLY A 82 -11.82 -4.96 0.18
C GLY A 82 -10.87 -3.83 0.59
N ASN A 83 -10.36 -3.06 -0.38
CA ASN A 83 -9.42 -1.97 -0.15
C ASN A 83 -10.09 -0.59 -0.01
N MET A 84 -11.42 -0.51 -0.16
CA MET A 84 -12.16 0.75 -0.16
C MET A 84 -11.96 1.60 1.10
N GLU A 85 -11.99 0.98 2.26
CA GLU A 85 -11.84 1.71 3.52
C GLU A 85 -10.42 2.28 3.66
N GLN A 86 -9.42 1.48 3.32
CA GLN A 86 -8.03 1.92 3.35
C GLN A 86 -7.78 3.04 2.32
N ALA A 87 -8.34 2.93 1.12
CA ALA A 87 -8.25 3.95 0.08
C ALA A 87 -8.92 5.27 0.51
N ARG A 88 -10.07 5.20 1.17
CA ARG A 88 -10.76 6.37 1.75
C ARG A 88 -9.92 7.06 2.83
N LEU A 89 -9.37 6.28 3.77
CA LEU A 89 -8.52 6.80 4.83
C LEU A 89 -7.23 7.43 4.29
N LEU A 90 -6.62 6.81 3.28
CA LEU A 90 -5.47 7.37 2.57
C LEU A 90 -5.84 8.71 1.91
N GLY A 91 -6.94 8.75 1.16
CA GLY A 91 -7.42 9.98 0.53
C GLY A 91 -7.62 11.11 1.55
N LEU A 92 -8.31 10.84 2.65
CA LEU A 92 -8.50 11.78 3.76
C LEU A 92 -7.17 12.37 4.25
N LYS A 93 -6.16 11.52 4.50
CA LYS A 93 -4.83 11.96 4.97
C LYS A 93 -4.06 12.77 3.92
N MET A 94 -4.27 12.47 2.64
CA MET A 94 -3.55 13.10 1.52
C MET A 94 -4.26 14.36 0.98
N GLY A 95 -5.39 14.78 1.57
CA GLY A 95 -6.14 15.96 1.14
C GLY A 95 -7.17 15.71 0.03
N TYR A 96 -7.53 14.46 -0.20
CA TYR A 96 -8.54 14.03 -1.17
C TYR A 96 -9.84 13.58 -0.47
N HIS A 97 -10.91 13.50 -1.24
CA HIS A 97 -12.14 12.82 -0.86
C HIS A 97 -12.62 11.94 -2.02
N VAL A 98 -13.35 10.89 -1.68
CA VAL A 98 -14.04 10.06 -2.68
C VAL A 98 -15.31 10.80 -3.09
N SER A 99 -15.43 11.15 -4.37
CA SER A 99 -16.59 11.87 -4.90
C SER A 99 -17.60 10.95 -5.56
N GLU A 100 -17.13 9.90 -6.24
CA GLU A 100 -17.96 8.95 -6.98
C GLU A 100 -17.44 7.54 -6.78
N VAL A 101 -18.37 6.59 -6.70
CA VAL A 101 -18.08 5.15 -6.62
C VAL A 101 -19.04 4.44 -7.56
N GLU A 102 -18.50 3.75 -8.54
CA GLU A 102 -19.25 2.95 -9.52
C GLU A 102 -18.86 1.48 -9.37
N GLN A 103 -19.87 0.61 -9.24
CA GLN A 103 -19.64 -0.83 -9.18
C GLN A 103 -19.29 -1.35 -10.58
N VAL A 104 -18.13 -2.00 -10.71
CA VAL A 104 -17.68 -2.59 -11.99
C VAL A 104 -17.97 -4.09 -12.02
N ASP A 105 -17.60 -4.80 -10.95
CA ASP A 105 -17.90 -6.22 -10.73
C ASP A 105 -17.99 -6.48 -9.22
N ARG A 106 -18.40 -7.67 -8.75
CA ARG A 106 -18.57 -8.03 -7.33
C ARG A 106 -17.38 -7.68 -6.43
N LYS A 107 -16.16 -7.72 -6.96
CA LYS A 107 -14.92 -7.44 -6.21
C LYS A 107 -14.23 -6.16 -6.62
N GLU A 108 -14.74 -5.43 -7.61
CA GLU A 108 -14.08 -4.25 -8.15
C GLU A 108 -15.02 -3.05 -8.22
N VAL A 109 -14.50 -1.90 -7.81
CA VAL A 109 -15.19 -0.62 -7.89
C VAL A 109 -14.30 0.41 -8.54
N ARG A 110 -14.88 1.25 -9.38
CA ARG A 110 -14.24 2.45 -9.90
C ARG A 110 -14.50 3.59 -8.93
N VAL A 111 -13.43 4.19 -8.44
CA VAL A 111 -13.48 5.24 -7.43
C VAL A 111 -12.85 6.50 -7.99
N THR A 112 -13.57 7.61 -7.88
CA THR A 112 -13.07 8.94 -8.24
C THR A 112 -12.64 9.69 -6.98
N PHE A 113 -11.38 10.12 -6.96
CA PHE A 113 -10.79 10.95 -5.91
C PHE A 113 -10.68 12.40 -6.40
N ARG A 114 -11.17 13.34 -5.60
CA ARG A 114 -11.09 14.78 -5.87
C ARG A 114 -10.33 15.49 -4.76
N ASP A 115 -9.47 16.42 -5.15
CA ASP A 115 -8.80 17.32 -4.21
C ASP A 115 -9.85 18.10 -3.40
N ARG A 116 -9.70 18.14 -2.06
CA ARG A 116 -10.66 18.79 -1.17
C ARG A 116 -10.76 20.30 -1.36
N SER A 117 -9.72 20.94 -1.90
CA SER A 117 -9.75 22.36 -2.24
C SER A 117 -10.76 22.69 -3.35
N LEU A 118 -11.26 21.67 -4.08
CA LEU A 118 -12.30 21.80 -5.10
C LEU A 118 -13.72 21.57 -4.55
N GLY A 119 -13.89 21.39 -3.24
CA GLY A 119 -15.21 21.26 -2.64
C GLY A 119 -16.06 22.52 -2.84
N PRO A 120 -17.38 22.40 -3.13
CA PRO A 120 -18.25 23.55 -3.29
C PRO A 120 -18.26 24.39 -2.00
N LYS A 121 -18.08 25.71 -2.13
CA LYS A 121 -18.25 26.65 -1.00
C LYS A 121 -19.73 26.78 -0.69
N LEU A 122 -20.26 25.85 0.09
CA LEU A 122 -21.61 25.94 0.61
C LEU A 122 -21.69 27.12 1.58
N ARG A 123 -22.58 28.08 1.29
CA ARG A 123 -22.99 29.11 2.23
C ARG A 123 -24.35 28.74 2.77
N VAL A 124 -24.48 28.71 4.09
CA VAL A 124 -25.77 28.59 4.76
C VAL A 124 -26.54 29.89 4.50
N VAL A 125 -27.63 29.79 3.76
CA VAL A 125 -28.61 30.88 3.61
C VAL A 125 -29.78 30.56 4.54
N SER A 126 -30.06 31.47 5.48
CA SER A 126 -31.25 31.38 6.33
C SER A 126 -32.49 31.51 5.45
N SER A 127 -33.32 30.47 5.43
CA SER A 127 -34.69 30.57 4.93
C SER A 127 -35.49 31.33 5.98
N GLN A 128 -35.67 32.63 5.79
CA GLN A 128 -36.69 33.40 6.53
C GLN A 128 -37.93 33.43 5.66
N GLY A 129 -39.00 32.81 6.17
CA GLY A 129 -40.39 33.05 5.75
C GLY A 129 -41.06 34.00 6.72
#